data_AF-A0A8S7FIQ5-F1
#
_entry.id   AF-A0A8S7FIQ5-F1
#
_cell.length_a   1.000
_cell.length_b   1.000
_cell.length_c   1.000
_cell.angle_alpha   90.00
_cell.angle_beta   90.00
_cell.angle_gamma   90.00
#
_symmetry.space_group_name_H-M   'P 1'
#
loop_
_entity.id
_entity.type
_entity.pdbx_description
1 polymer ?
#
loop_
_entity_poly.entity_id
_entity_poly.type
_entity_poly.pdbx_seq_one_letter_code
_entity_poly.pdbx_strand_id
1 'polypeptide(L)'
;MNRTSPHYFRRSVLSLLISALIYAPPVMAAFTTNVIGVVNDETVDGVQKVDERGTTNNTHIINHGQQEVYGGISNSSIIETGGEQLVSIHADINGQANNTTINGGRQSIEYGGISTGTIIESGNQYVHKGGTSNDTTIKGGTSRIEGGTANGTIIDGGSQRVTTQGHVDSTTINKSGSQDITQGSLATNTTINGGRQYVEQSTVETTTIKNGGEQRVYESRALDTTIEGGTQSLNSKSTAKNTHIYSGGTQIVDNTSTSDVIEVYSGGVLDVSGGTATNVTQHDGAILKTNTNGTTVSGTNSEGAFSIHNKVADNVLLKNGGHLEVSHSANKTIIKDKGTMSVLTNAKADATRIDNGGVMDVAGNATNTIINGGTQNINNYGIATGTNINSVTQNIKSGGKADTTIISSGSRQVVEKDGTAIGSNISAGGSLIVYTGGIAHGVNQETGSALVANTGAGTDIEGYNKLSHFTITGGEANYVVLENTGELTVVAKTSAKNTTVDAGGKLIVQKEAKTDTTRLNNGGILEVQDGGEA
;
A
#
# COMPACT_ATOMS: atom_id res chain seq x y z
N MET A 1 12.93 90.17 -9.64
CA MET A 1 13.69 90.95 -10.63
C MET A 1 14.96 90.17 -10.98
N ASN A 2 15.12 89.86 -12.27
CA ASN A 2 16.33 89.46 -13.04
C ASN A 2 17.15 88.23 -12.56
N ARG A 3 17.12 87.09 -13.30
CA ARG A 3 17.89 86.74 -14.55
C ARG A 3 19.40 86.61 -14.25
N THR A 4 20.14 85.53 -14.51
CA THR A 4 20.19 84.52 -15.61
C THR A 4 21.25 83.45 -15.25
N SER A 5 21.03 82.14 -15.49
CA SER A 5 21.76 81.26 -16.46
C SER A 5 22.11 79.89 -15.81
N PRO A 6 22.55 78.83 -16.54
CA PRO A 6 21.73 77.86 -17.25
C PRO A 6 21.92 76.40 -16.76
N HIS A 7 21.01 75.52 -17.16
CA HIS A 7 21.15 74.06 -17.01
C HIS A 7 22.44 73.54 -17.68
N TYR A 8 23.24 72.79 -16.91
CA TYR A 8 24.15 71.77 -17.44
C TYR A 8 23.77 70.42 -16.86
N PHE A 9 23.17 69.57 -17.70
CA PHE A 9 23.17 68.13 -17.50
C PHE A 9 24.62 67.65 -17.56
N ARG A 10 25.20 67.23 -16.43
CA ARG A 10 26.35 66.31 -16.48
C ARG A 10 25.83 64.97 -16.96
N ARG A 11 25.92 64.71 -18.27
CA ARG A 11 25.93 63.35 -18.80
C ARG A 11 27.15 62.66 -18.20
N SER A 12 26.91 61.71 -17.31
CA SER A 12 27.96 60.84 -16.80
C SER A 12 28.58 60.10 -17.98
N VAL A 13 29.92 60.07 -18.03
CA VAL A 13 30.74 59.33 -19.00
C VAL A 13 30.45 57.81 -18.96
N LEU A 14 29.63 57.36 -18.00
CA LEU A 14 29.16 55.98 -17.86
C LEU A 14 28.13 55.54 -18.92
N SER A 15 27.43 56.45 -19.60
CA SER A 15 26.46 56.07 -20.65
C SER A 15 27.06 55.91 -22.06
N LEU A 16 28.35 56.23 -22.25
CA LEU A 16 29.05 56.12 -23.53
C LEU A 16 29.91 54.84 -23.64
N LEU A 17 30.09 54.10 -22.53
CA LEU A 17 30.70 52.77 -22.53
C LEU A 17 29.71 51.64 -22.86
N ILE A 18 28.40 51.89 -22.87
CA ILE A 18 27.36 50.89 -23.13
C ILE A 18 26.95 50.84 -24.62
N SER A 19 27.34 51.82 -25.45
CA SER A 19 26.96 51.86 -26.88
C SER A 19 28.07 51.42 -27.84
N ALA A 20 29.29 51.18 -27.37
CA ALA A 20 30.42 50.73 -28.20
C ALA A 20 30.66 49.20 -28.15
N LEU A 21 29.91 48.45 -27.33
CA LEU A 21 30.00 46.99 -27.24
C LEU A 21 28.94 46.24 -28.07
N ILE A 22 28.13 46.94 -28.87
CA ILE A 22 27.04 46.35 -29.67
C ILE A 22 27.43 46.20 -31.16
N TYR A 23 28.64 46.57 -31.56
CA TYR A 23 29.09 46.42 -32.96
C TYR A 23 30.59 46.07 -33.10
N ALA A 24 31.08 45.19 -32.24
CA ALA A 24 32.29 44.42 -32.54
C ALA A 24 31.86 43.03 -33.06
N PRO A 25 32.36 42.53 -34.20
CA PRO A 25 32.29 41.10 -34.46
C PRO A 25 32.92 40.38 -33.24
N PRO A 26 32.45 39.19 -32.84
CA PRO A 26 33.04 38.49 -31.72
C PRO A 26 34.54 38.38 -32.00
N VAL A 27 35.34 39.10 -31.21
CA VAL A 27 36.75 38.81 -31.10
C VAL A 27 36.76 37.43 -30.46
N MET A 28 36.91 36.38 -31.26
CA MET A 28 37.18 35.04 -30.74
C MET A 28 38.39 35.22 -29.84
N ALA A 29 38.17 35.16 -28.52
CA ALA A 29 39.29 35.14 -27.59
C ALA A 29 40.10 33.90 -27.97
N ALA A 30 41.35 34.10 -28.39
CA ALA A 30 42.21 32.98 -28.72
C ALA A 30 42.40 32.16 -27.44
N PHE A 31 41.81 30.96 -27.39
CA PHE A 31 42.04 30.01 -26.31
C PHE A 31 43.27 29.15 -26.61
N THR A 32 43.85 28.57 -25.58
CA THR A 32 45.03 27.71 -25.71
C THR A 32 44.60 26.37 -26.27
N THR A 33 45.00 26.04 -27.50
CA THR A 33 44.59 24.79 -28.16
C THR A 33 45.28 23.55 -27.60
N ASN A 34 46.53 23.65 -27.12
CA ASN A 34 47.26 22.57 -26.47
C ASN A 34 47.79 23.04 -25.11
N VAL A 35 47.17 22.56 -24.04
CA VAL A 35 47.48 22.94 -22.67
C VAL A 35 48.47 21.94 -22.08
N ILE A 36 49.71 22.39 -21.88
CA ILE A 36 50.80 21.63 -21.24
C ILE A 36 51.29 22.27 -19.92
N GLY A 37 50.57 23.29 -19.45
CA GLY A 37 50.77 24.03 -18.21
C GLY A 37 49.43 24.47 -17.64
N VAL A 38 49.37 25.60 -16.93
CA VAL A 38 48.11 26.09 -16.34
C VAL A 38 47.49 27.21 -17.19
N VAL A 39 46.21 27.10 -17.51
CA VAL A 39 45.40 28.16 -18.13
C VAL A 39 44.11 28.39 -17.33
N ASN A 40 43.59 29.63 -17.33
CA ASN A 40 42.43 30.02 -16.54
C ASN A 40 41.44 30.83 -17.40
N ASP A 41 40.15 30.66 -17.12
CA ASP A 41 39.06 31.51 -17.60
C ASP A 41 38.98 31.61 -19.14
N GLU A 42 39.35 30.54 -19.85
CA GLU A 42 39.29 30.48 -21.31
C GLU A 42 37.89 30.11 -21.80
N THR A 43 37.44 30.75 -22.89
CA THR A 43 36.23 30.35 -23.62
C THR A 43 36.63 29.54 -24.84
N VAL A 44 36.18 28.28 -24.92
CA VAL A 44 36.54 27.33 -25.97
C VAL A 44 35.39 27.25 -26.98
N ASP A 45 35.66 27.66 -28.22
CA ASP A 45 34.76 27.59 -29.39
C ASP A 45 35.30 26.72 -30.53
N GLY A 46 36.43 26.03 -30.28
CA GLY A 46 37.04 25.01 -31.12
C GLY A 46 37.57 23.85 -30.28
N VAL A 47 38.66 23.20 -30.70
CA VAL A 47 39.23 22.06 -29.95
C VAL A 47 40.38 22.50 -29.04
N GLN A 48 40.24 22.27 -27.73
CA GLN A 48 41.28 22.43 -26.72
C GLN A 48 41.70 21.05 -26.18
N LYS A 49 42.96 20.69 -26.34
CA LYS A 49 43.55 19.48 -25.75
C LYS A 49 44.30 19.83 -24.46
N VAL A 50 44.00 19.12 -23.38
CA VAL A 50 44.68 19.21 -22.07
C VAL A 50 45.50 17.94 -21.88
N ASP A 51 46.82 18.08 -22.03
CA ASP A 51 47.76 16.95 -22.00
C ASP A 51 48.17 16.57 -20.57
N GLU A 52 49.02 15.55 -20.38
CA GLU A 52 49.46 15.00 -19.08
C GLU A 52 50.00 16.03 -18.05
N ARG A 53 50.45 17.20 -18.50
CA ARG A 53 50.97 18.30 -17.66
C ARG A 53 50.05 19.52 -17.65
N GLY A 54 48.96 19.45 -18.39
CA GLY A 54 47.99 20.52 -18.54
C GLY A 54 47.03 20.61 -17.36
N THR A 55 46.70 21.84 -16.99
CA THR A 55 45.61 22.16 -16.07
C THR A 55 44.81 23.32 -16.63
N THR A 56 43.50 23.15 -16.72
CA THR A 56 42.58 24.24 -17.06
C THR A 56 41.72 24.56 -15.84
N ASN A 57 41.44 25.83 -15.59
CA ASN A 57 40.52 26.27 -14.53
C ASN A 57 39.45 27.19 -15.12
N ASN A 58 38.19 26.98 -14.73
CA ASN A 58 37.04 27.79 -15.12
C ASN A 58 36.85 27.89 -16.65
N THR A 59 37.10 26.80 -17.37
CA THR A 59 36.93 26.79 -18.83
C THR A 59 35.45 26.90 -19.18
N HIS A 60 35.08 27.81 -20.08
CA HIS A 60 33.73 27.92 -20.62
C HIS A 60 33.67 27.30 -22.01
N ILE A 61 33.06 26.13 -22.13
CA ILE A 61 32.97 25.39 -23.40
C ILE A 61 31.61 25.72 -24.02
N ILE A 62 31.63 26.48 -25.10
CA ILE A 62 30.42 26.98 -25.78
C ILE A 62 30.11 26.15 -27.03
N ASN A 63 29.07 26.53 -27.78
CA ASN A 63 28.67 25.84 -29.00
C ASN A 63 29.85 25.66 -29.97
N HIS A 64 30.07 24.42 -30.43
CA HIS A 64 31.22 23.97 -31.24
C HIS A 64 32.56 23.85 -30.51
N GLY A 65 32.63 24.25 -29.23
CA GLY A 65 33.76 24.01 -28.37
C GLY A 65 33.86 22.56 -27.94
N GLN A 66 35.07 22.01 -27.95
CA GLN A 66 35.40 20.68 -27.46
C GLN A 66 36.68 20.74 -26.62
N GLN A 67 36.60 20.29 -25.36
CA GLN A 67 37.78 20.13 -24.51
C GLN A 67 38.13 18.64 -24.35
N GLU A 68 39.31 18.24 -24.81
CA GLU A 68 39.85 16.88 -24.66
C GLU A 68 40.84 16.84 -23.50
N VAL A 69 40.40 16.31 -22.36
CA VAL A 69 41.21 16.11 -21.16
C VAL A 69 41.87 14.73 -21.22
N TYR A 70 43.08 14.67 -21.76
CA TYR A 70 43.86 13.45 -22.02
C TYR A 70 45.08 13.39 -21.09
N GLY A 71 44.91 12.74 -19.94
CA GLY A 71 45.92 12.68 -18.88
C GLY A 71 46.10 13.98 -18.07
N GLY A 72 45.55 15.09 -18.55
CA GLY A 72 45.55 16.38 -17.84
C GLY A 72 44.41 16.55 -16.83
N ILE A 73 44.30 17.76 -16.29
CA ILE A 73 43.29 18.13 -15.28
C ILE A 73 42.45 19.31 -15.78
N SER A 74 41.13 19.23 -15.62
CA SER A 74 40.18 20.31 -15.90
C SER A 74 39.33 20.61 -14.68
N ASN A 75 39.41 21.82 -14.13
CA ASN A 75 38.71 22.22 -12.92
C ASN A 75 37.62 23.26 -13.23
N SER A 76 36.44 23.08 -12.66
CA SER A 76 35.33 24.03 -12.68
C SER A 76 34.88 24.43 -14.09
N SER A 77 34.99 23.53 -15.05
CA SER A 77 34.58 23.79 -16.43
C SER A 77 33.05 23.90 -16.53
N ILE A 78 32.55 24.84 -17.31
CA ILE A 78 31.12 25.01 -17.61
C ILE A 78 30.90 24.61 -19.06
N ILE A 79 30.02 23.64 -19.30
CA ILE A 79 29.68 23.13 -20.63
C ILE A 79 28.30 23.63 -21.03
N GLU A 80 28.26 24.64 -21.89
CA GLU A 80 27.00 25.20 -22.41
C GLU A 80 26.42 24.33 -23.52
N THR A 81 25.21 24.68 -23.95
CA THR A 81 24.55 24.06 -25.09
C THR A 81 25.46 24.05 -26.33
N GLY A 82 25.71 22.84 -26.86
CA GLY A 82 26.56 22.62 -28.03
C GLY A 82 28.06 22.47 -27.73
N GLY A 83 28.48 22.63 -26.48
CA GLY A 83 29.84 22.34 -26.03
C GLY A 83 30.01 20.88 -25.59
N GLU A 84 31.24 20.37 -25.70
CA GLU A 84 31.61 19.01 -25.30
C GLU A 84 32.90 18.97 -24.47
N GLN A 85 32.93 18.15 -23.42
CA GLN A 85 34.15 17.78 -22.71
C GLN A 85 34.35 16.26 -22.81
N LEU A 86 35.50 15.85 -23.29
CA LEU A 86 35.93 14.46 -23.39
C LEU A 86 37.04 14.21 -22.38
N VAL A 87 36.88 13.22 -21.50
CA VAL A 87 37.85 12.87 -20.46
C VAL A 87 38.31 11.44 -20.69
N SER A 88 39.61 11.26 -20.91
CA SER A 88 40.18 9.93 -21.22
C SER A 88 41.61 9.81 -20.71
N ILE A 89 42.11 8.58 -20.69
CA ILE A 89 43.51 8.28 -20.40
C ILE A 89 44.45 8.74 -21.53
N HIS A 90 45.65 9.20 -21.16
CA HIS A 90 46.77 9.31 -22.08
C HIS A 90 47.97 8.54 -21.54
N ALA A 91 48.46 7.57 -22.32
CA ALA A 91 49.45 6.59 -21.87
C ALA A 91 48.97 5.89 -20.57
N ASP A 92 49.61 6.18 -19.44
CA ASP A 92 49.30 5.61 -18.13
C ASP A 92 48.76 6.67 -17.13
N ILE A 93 48.34 7.83 -17.64
CA ILE A 93 47.86 8.95 -16.82
C ILE A 93 46.39 9.20 -17.14
N ASN A 94 45.55 9.07 -16.12
CA ASN A 94 44.11 9.30 -16.22
C ASN A 94 43.82 10.80 -16.40
N GLY A 95 43.01 11.15 -17.41
CA GLY A 95 42.41 12.48 -17.50
C GLY A 95 41.41 12.70 -16.37
N GLN A 96 41.42 13.90 -15.79
CA GLN A 96 40.57 14.26 -14.64
C GLN A 96 39.75 15.51 -14.89
N ALA A 97 38.44 15.43 -14.71
CA ALA A 97 37.53 16.57 -14.68
C ALA A 97 36.95 16.76 -13.28
N ASN A 98 37.11 17.93 -12.69
CA ASN A 98 36.68 18.23 -11.33
C ASN A 98 35.68 19.38 -11.36
N ASN A 99 34.54 19.21 -10.67
CA ASN A 99 33.51 20.23 -10.48
C ASN A 99 32.96 20.79 -11.80
N THR A 100 32.91 19.97 -12.85
CA THR A 100 32.31 20.37 -14.13
C THR A 100 30.81 20.68 -13.94
N THR A 101 30.34 21.81 -14.46
CA THR A 101 28.92 22.14 -14.54
C THR A 101 28.43 21.94 -15.97
N ILE A 102 27.45 21.06 -16.18
CA ILE A 102 26.80 20.84 -17.48
C ILE A 102 25.52 21.67 -17.52
N ASN A 103 25.47 22.62 -18.46
CA ASN A 103 24.35 23.53 -18.69
C ASN A 103 23.86 23.42 -20.14
N GLY A 104 23.46 22.20 -20.52
CA GLY A 104 22.90 21.89 -21.84
C GLY A 104 23.89 21.22 -22.80
N GLY A 105 25.18 21.23 -22.47
CA GLY A 105 26.23 20.54 -23.22
C GLY A 105 26.37 19.05 -22.89
N ARG A 106 27.52 18.49 -23.26
CA ARG A 106 27.87 17.08 -23.05
C ARG A 106 29.21 16.90 -22.34
N GLN A 107 29.25 16.00 -21.35
CA GLN A 107 30.49 15.44 -20.82
C GLN A 107 30.56 13.96 -21.18
N SER A 108 31.67 13.50 -21.74
CA SER A 108 31.94 12.10 -22.08
C SER A 108 33.16 11.63 -21.30
N ILE A 109 32.97 10.63 -20.43
CA ILE A 109 34.00 10.04 -19.58
C ILE A 109 34.30 8.65 -20.16
N GLU A 110 35.42 8.57 -20.86
CA GLU A 110 35.86 7.38 -21.58
C GLU A 110 36.75 6.50 -20.71
N TYR A 111 37.29 5.44 -21.31
CA TYR A 111 38.22 4.51 -20.67
C TYR A 111 39.36 5.25 -19.93
N GLY A 112 39.48 5.00 -18.62
CA GLY A 112 40.48 5.61 -17.74
C GLY A 112 40.25 7.10 -17.44
N GLY A 113 39.20 7.71 -17.97
CA GLY A 113 38.74 9.04 -17.57
C GLY A 113 38.07 9.02 -16.20
N ILE A 114 38.33 10.07 -15.41
CA ILE A 114 37.73 10.25 -14.08
C ILE A 114 37.05 11.62 -14.02
N SER A 115 35.80 11.66 -13.59
CA SER A 115 35.09 12.89 -13.27
C SER A 115 34.65 12.90 -11.82
N THR A 116 34.83 14.02 -11.11
CA THR A 116 34.47 14.17 -9.70
C THR A 116 33.67 15.45 -9.47
N GLY A 117 32.53 15.36 -8.79
CA GLY A 117 31.73 16.51 -8.39
C GLY A 117 30.97 17.20 -9.54
N THR A 118 30.68 16.48 -10.63
CA THR A 118 29.93 17.05 -11.75
C THR A 118 28.52 17.49 -11.32
N ILE A 119 28.10 18.69 -11.71
CA ILE A 119 26.73 19.18 -11.53
C ILE A 119 26.03 19.23 -12.89
N ILE A 120 24.93 18.50 -13.04
CA ILE A 120 24.12 18.48 -14.26
C ILE A 120 22.86 19.33 -14.02
N GLU A 121 22.94 20.62 -14.36
CA GLU A 121 21.79 21.53 -14.37
C GLU A 121 20.85 21.15 -15.53
N SER A 122 21.43 20.92 -16.72
CA SER A 122 20.76 20.40 -17.91
C SER A 122 21.79 19.71 -18.83
N GLY A 123 21.37 19.08 -19.93
CA GLY A 123 22.29 18.37 -20.82
C GLY A 123 22.63 16.96 -20.34
N ASN A 124 23.80 16.44 -20.72
CA ASN A 124 24.12 15.02 -20.56
C ASN A 124 25.56 14.74 -20.10
N GLN A 125 25.70 13.82 -19.15
CA GLN A 125 26.95 13.12 -18.86
C GLN A 125 26.87 11.69 -19.40
N TYR A 126 27.93 11.21 -20.05
CA TYR A 126 28.10 9.83 -20.50
C TYR A 126 29.32 9.24 -19.80
N VAL A 127 29.15 8.09 -19.15
CA VAL A 127 30.21 7.32 -18.51
C VAL A 127 30.31 6.01 -19.26
N HIS A 128 31.24 5.94 -20.20
CA HIS A 128 31.45 4.78 -21.04
C HIS A 128 32.29 3.71 -20.32
N LYS A 129 32.45 2.56 -20.97
CA LYS A 129 33.16 1.41 -20.42
C LYS A 129 34.58 1.77 -19.94
N GLY A 130 34.83 1.53 -18.66
CA GLY A 130 36.11 1.83 -18.00
C GLY A 130 36.29 3.30 -17.58
N GLY A 131 35.30 4.16 -17.81
CA GLY A 131 35.22 5.50 -17.24
C GLY A 131 34.61 5.48 -15.84
N THR A 132 34.99 6.47 -15.01
CA THR A 132 34.51 6.60 -13.62
C THR A 132 33.95 8.00 -13.34
N SER A 133 32.77 8.06 -12.77
CA SER A 133 32.14 9.30 -12.29
C SER A 133 31.89 9.23 -10.78
N ASN A 134 32.33 10.23 -10.02
CA ASN A 134 32.16 10.30 -8.58
C ASN A 134 31.37 11.56 -8.21
N ASP A 135 30.45 11.42 -7.26
CA ASP A 135 29.72 12.52 -6.62
C ASP A 135 28.98 13.44 -7.60
N THR A 136 28.45 12.86 -8.68
CA THR A 136 27.63 13.61 -9.64
C THR A 136 26.30 14.01 -9.02
N THR A 137 25.91 15.28 -9.15
CA THR A 137 24.59 15.80 -8.77
C THR A 137 23.75 16.10 -10.02
N ILE A 138 22.56 15.51 -10.14
CA ILE A 138 21.67 15.64 -11.30
C ILE A 138 20.40 16.42 -10.91
N LYS A 139 20.28 17.68 -11.35
CA LYS A 139 19.12 18.55 -11.02
C LYS A 139 18.04 18.54 -12.09
N GLY A 140 18.41 18.46 -13.37
CA GLY A 140 17.44 18.47 -14.49
C GLY A 140 17.84 17.67 -15.73
N GLY A 141 19.13 17.45 -15.98
CA GLY A 141 19.62 16.69 -17.14
C GLY A 141 19.67 15.17 -16.93
N THR A 142 20.57 14.49 -17.64
CA THR A 142 20.74 13.04 -17.56
C THR A 142 22.21 12.63 -17.39
N SER A 143 22.49 11.69 -16.48
CA SER A 143 23.74 10.92 -16.46
C SER A 143 23.49 9.52 -17.02
N ARG A 144 24.24 9.10 -18.04
CA ARG A 144 24.17 7.78 -18.68
C ARG A 144 25.41 6.98 -18.35
N ILE A 145 25.24 5.86 -17.65
CA ILE A 145 26.30 4.93 -17.29
C ILE A 145 26.22 3.74 -18.25
N GLU A 146 27.08 3.73 -19.26
CA GLU A 146 27.08 2.79 -20.38
C GLU A 146 28.30 1.85 -20.26
N GLY A 147 28.20 0.86 -19.39
CA GLY A 147 29.29 -0.05 -19.04
C GLY A 147 30.40 0.56 -18.16
N GLY A 148 30.27 1.83 -17.79
CA GLY A 148 31.15 2.52 -16.84
C GLY A 148 30.73 2.36 -15.37
N THR A 149 31.35 3.14 -14.49
CA THR A 149 31.06 3.15 -13.05
C THR A 149 30.68 4.54 -12.55
N ALA A 150 29.63 4.64 -11.73
CA ALA A 150 29.32 5.87 -10.99
C ALA A 150 29.11 5.63 -9.49
N ASN A 151 29.75 6.46 -8.66
CA ASN A 151 29.69 6.37 -7.20
C ASN A 151 29.09 7.65 -6.60
N GLY A 152 28.23 7.51 -5.59
CA GLY A 152 27.74 8.66 -4.81
C GLY A 152 26.85 9.63 -5.60
N THR A 153 26.17 9.15 -6.65
CA THR A 153 25.31 10.02 -7.46
C THR A 153 24.10 10.51 -6.66
N ILE A 154 23.80 11.81 -6.73
CA ILE A 154 22.59 12.41 -6.15
C ILE A 154 21.67 12.84 -7.28
N ILE A 155 20.45 12.30 -7.31
CA ILE A 155 19.42 12.63 -8.30
C ILE A 155 18.37 13.50 -7.63
N ASP A 156 18.42 14.81 -7.87
CA ASP A 156 17.57 15.84 -7.26
C ASP A 156 16.62 16.51 -8.28
N GLY A 157 16.09 15.69 -9.19
CA GLY A 157 15.10 16.09 -10.20
C GLY A 157 15.35 15.52 -11.59
N GLY A 158 16.62 15.30 -11.97
CA GLY A 158 16.98 14.73 -13.27
C GLY A 158 16.89 13.19 -13.32
N SER A 159 17.65 12.58 -14.23
CA SER A 159 17.66 11.13 -14.43
C SER A 159 19.06 10.53 -14.49
N GLN A 160 19.24 9.36 -13.87
CA GLN A 160 20.38 8.47 -14.13
C GLN A 160 19.88 7.26 -14.92
N ARG A 161 20.53 6.95 -16.05
CA ARG A 161 20.27 5.73 -16.82
C ARG A 161 21.50 4.84 -16.79
N VAL A 162 21.34 3.61 -16.33
CA VAL A 162 22.41 2.62 -16.22
C VAL A 162 22.08 1.49 -17.18
N THR A 163 22.98 1.25 -18.13
CA THR A 163 22.76 0.30 -19.22
C THR A 163 24.05 -0.41 -19.57
N THR A 164 23.93 -1.51 -20.31
CA THR A 164 25.04 -2.22 -20.93
C THR A 164 26.09 -2.62 -19.88
N GLN A 165 25.65 -3.33 -18.84
CA GLN A 165 26.50 -3.76 -17.71
C GLN A 165 27.15 -2.61 -16.93
N GLY A 166 26.49 -1.43 -16.88
CA GLY A 166 26.93 -0.33 -16.04
C GLY A 166 26.80 -0.68 -14.54
N HIS A 167 27.67 -0.08 -13.74
CA HIS A 167 27.65 -0.24 -12.29
C HIS A 167 27.46 1.11 -11.59
N VAL A 168 26.52 1.16 -10.65
CA VAL A 168 26.33 2.33 -9.81
C VAL A 168 26.28 1.94 -8.34
N ASP A 169 26.96 2.73 -7.51
CA ASP A 169 26.99 2.53 -6.06
C ASP A 169 26.58 3.81 -5.33
N SER A 170 25.86 3.62 -4.21
CA SER A 170 25.50 4.71 -3.29
C SER A 170 24.70 5.84 -3.94
N THR A 171 23.84 5.50 -4.90
CA THR A 171 22.96 6.49 -5.52
C THR A 171 21.85 6.90 -4.57
N THR A 172 21.63 8.21 -4.40
CA THR A 172 20.48 8.78 -3.69
C THR A 172 19.49 9.38 -4.67
N ILE A 173 18.25 8.91 -4.66
CA ILE A 173 17.18 9.36 -5.54
C ILE A 173 16.17 10.18 -4.72
N ASN A 174 16.26 11.50 -4.78
CA ASN A 174 15.32 12.39 -4.12
C ASN A 174 14.01 12.51 -4.90
N LYS A 175 13.05 13.22 -4.30
CA LYS A 175 11.76 13.52 -4.92
C LYS A 175 11.93 14.08 -6.35
N SER A 176 11.13 13.56 -7.26
CA SER A 176 11.18 13.85 -8.71
C SER A 176 12.40 13.30 -9.46
N GLY A 177 13.41 12.74 -8.79
CA GLY A 177 14.51 12.04 -9.44
C GLY A 177 14.11 10.64 -9.92
N SER A 178 14.76 10.17 -10.99
CA SER A 178 14.58 8.82 -11.55
C SER A 178 15.91 8.12 -11.81
N GLN A 179 16.00 6.85 -11.43
CA GLN A 179 17.08 5.95 -11.83
C GLN A 179 16.52 4.77 -12.64
N ASP A 180 16.99 4.61 -13.86
CA ASP A 180 16.60 3.50 -14.75
C ASP A 180 17.79 2.53 -14.87
N ILE A 181 17.63 1.29 -14.39
CA ILE A 181 18.65 0.23 -14.42
C ILE A 181 18.22 -0.84 -15.43
N THR A 182 18.97 -1.03 -16.51
CA THR A 182 18.60 -1.91 -17.62
C THR A 182 19.77 -2.74 -18.16
N GLN A 183 19.48 -3.78 -18.95
CA GLN A 183 20.46 -4.53 -19.75
C GLN A 183 21.63 -5.14 -18.94
N GLY A 184 21.31 -5.93 -17.91
CA GLY A 184 22.31 -6.63 -17.11
C GLY A 184 23.18 -5.73 -16.23
N SER A 185 22.69 -4.53 -15.91
CA SER A 185 23.38 -3.58 -15.04
C SER A 185 23.21 -3.93 -13.55
N LEU A 186 24.03 -3.30 -12.71
CA LEU A 186 24.04 -3.51 -11.26
C LEU A 186 23.98 -2.17 -10.52
N ALA A 187 22.99 -2.02 -9.63
CA ALA A 187 22.95 -0.93 -8.65
C ALA A 187 23.08 -1.46 -7.22
N THR A 188 23.99 -0.89 -6.45
CA THR A 188 24.22 -1.22 -5.03
C THR A 188 23.98 -0.01 -4.14
N ASN A 189 23.59 -0.25 -2.89
CA ASN A 189 23.46 0.78 -1.84
C ASN A 189 22.57 1.97 -2.24
N THR A 190 21.53 1.71 -3.04
CA THR A 190 20.65 2.79 -3.50
C THR A 190 19.69 3.23 -2.39
N THR A 191 19.58 4.54 -2.18
CA THR A 191 18.57 5.14 -1.30
C THR A 191 17.51 5.86 -2.14
N ILE A 192 16.27 5.38 -2.09
CA ILE A 192 15.12 5.99 -2.77
C ILE A 192 14.35 6.83 -1.76
N ASN A 193 14.50 8.15 -1.82
CA ASN A 193 13.97 9.13 -0.89
C ASN A 193 12.87 9.99 -1.57
N GLY A 194 11.71 9.38 -1.82
CA GLY A 194 10.60 10.01 -2.54
C GLY A 194 10.74 10.06 -4.07
N GLY A 195 11.86 9.59 -4.61
CA GLY A 195 12.08 9.39 -6.05
C GLY A 195 11.66 8.01 -6.55
N ARG A 196 12.12 7.63 -7.75
CA ARG A 196 11.83 6.32 -8.36
C ARG A 196 13.07 5.60 -8.85
N GLN A 197 13.14 4.30 -8.58
CA GLN A 197 14.04 3.36 -9.26
C GLN A 197 13.21 2.40 -10.14
N TYR A 198 13.54 2.33 -11.42
CA TYR A 198 13.00 1.35 -12.37
C TYR A 198 14.10 0.36 -12.73
N VAL A 199 13.83 -0.94 -12.61
CA VAL A 199 14.81 -2.02 -12.83
C VAL A 199 14.23 -3.01 -13.83
N GLU A 200 14.95 -3.26 -14.92
CA GLU A 200 14.57 -4.20 -15.97
C GLU A 200 15.74 -5.08 -16.43
N GLN A 201 15.53 -6.40 -16.48
CA GLN A 201 16.55 -7.38 -16.86
C GLN A 201 17.92 -7.16 -16.17
N SER A 202 17.88 -6.82 -14.88
CA SER A 202 19.05 -6.35 -14.11
C SER A 202 19.00 -6.81 -12.65
N THR A 203 20.03 -6.45 -11.88
CA THR A 203 20.10 -6.75 -10.44
C THR A 203 20.26 -5.47 -9.63
N VAL A 204 19.56 -5.39 -8.51
CA VAL A 204 19.75 -4.35 -7.49
C VAL A 204 19.95 -4.98 -6.12
N GLU A 205 20.88 -4.43 -5.35
CA GLU A 205 21.26 -4.96 -4.04
C GLU A 205 21.31 -3.84 -2.99
N THR A 206 20.89 -4.15 -1.77
CA THR A 206 20.95 -3.21 -0.62
C THR A 206 20.21 -1.91 -0.92
N THR A 207 18.93 -2.02 -1.28
CA THR A 207 18.09 -0.84 -1.55
C THR A 207 17.32 -0.42 -0.30
N THR A 208 17.35 0.87 0.05
CA THR A 208 16.49 1.46 1.08
C THR A 208 15.43 2.34 0.43
N ILE A 209 14.15 2.07 0.69
CA ILE A 209 13.01 2.80 0.11
C ILE A 209 12.26 3.54 1.20
N LYS A 210 12.21 4.87 1.13
CA LYS A 210 11.65 5.72 2.18
C LYS A 210 10.90 6.94 1.65
N ASN A 211 10.13 7.58 2.53
CA ASN A 211 9.46 8.87 2.27
C ASN A 211 8.62 8.88 0.97
N GLY A 212 7.87 7.81 0.72
CA GLY A 212 7.06 7.63 -0.49
C GLY A 212 7.84 7.25 -1.74
N GLY A 213 9.12 6.90 -1.60
CA GLY A 213 9.95 6.39 -2.69
C GLY A 213 9.40 5.09 -3.29
N GLU A 214 9.71 4.85 -4.55
CA GLU A 214 9.18 3.71 -5.31
C GLU A 214 10.29 2.92 -6.02
N GLN A 215 10.35 1.61 -5.79
CA GLN A 215 11.13 0.68 -6.59
C GLN A 215 10.20 -0.18 -7.44
N ARG A 216 10.38 -0.17 -8.76
CA ARG A 216 9.67 -1.06 -9.69
C ARG A 216 10.66 -2.03 -10.31
N VAL A 217 10.40 -3.32 -10.12
CA VAL A 217 11.27 -4.40 -10.56
C VAL A 217 10.54 -5.20 -11.64
N TYR A 218 11.14 -5.35 -12.82
CA TYR A 218 10.60 -6.08 -13.98
C TYR A 218 11.63 -7.10 -14.49
N GLU A 219 11.27 -8.37 -14.60
CA GLU A 219 12.16 -9.45 -15.07
C GLU A 219 13.56 -9.40 -14.41
N SER A 220 13.61 -9.01 -13.14
CA SER A 220 14.84 -8.61 -12.45
C SER A 220 14.97 -9.24 -11.07
N ARG A 221 16.13 -9.01 -10.44
CA ARG A 221 16.44 -9.48 -9.08
C ARG A 221 16.64 -8.30 -8.14
N ALA A 222 15.89 -8.27 -7.04
CA ALA A 222 16.10 -7.34 -5.93
C ALA A 222 16.57 -8.11 -4.69
N LEU A 223 17.73 -7.75 -4.14
CA LEU A 223 18.30 -8.38 -2.96
C LEU A 223 18.44 -7.36 -1.82
N ASP A 224 18.18 -7.80 -0.59
CA ASP A 224 18.42 -7.02 0.63
C ASP A 224 17.70 -5.67 0.60
N THR A 225 16.38 -5.70 0.45
CA THR A 225 15.57 -4.48 0.38
C THR A 225 15.00 -4.12 1.74
N THR A 226 15.17 -2.87 2.15
CA THR A 226 14.52 -2.27 3.32
C THR A 226 13.46 -1.27 2.87
N ILE A 227 12.21 -1.43 3.32
CA ILE A 227 11.08 -0.58 2.96
C ILE A 227 10.54 0.12 4.22
N GLU A 228 10.78 1.42 4.34
CA GLU A 228 10.39 2.26 5.49
C GLU A 228 9.62 3.51 5.02
N GLY A 229 8.32 3.33 4.75
CA GLY A 229 7.46 4.40 4.23
C GLY A 229 7.45 4.55 2.70
N GLY A 230 8.04 3.59 1.97
CA GLY A 230 8.04 3.52 0.51
C GLY A 230 7.31 2.29 -0.05
N THR A 231 7.47 2.03 -1.34
CA THR A 231 6.87 0.86 -2.01
C THR A 231 7.87 0.14 -2.90
N GLN A 232 7.92 -1.19 -2.78
CA GLN A 232 8.54 -2.08 -3.76
C GLN A 232 7.45 -2.84 -4.52
N SER A 233 7.47 -2.76 -5.84
CA SER A 233 6.56 -3.51 -6.72
C SER A 233 7.35 -4.49 -7.57
N LEU A 234 7.13 -5.79 -7.34
CA LEU A 234 7.69 -6.87 -8.15
C LEU A 234 6.70 -7.22 -9.26
N ASN A 235 7.14 -7.02 -10.50
CA ASN A 235 6.33 -7.20 -11.68
C ASN A 235 6.99 -8.17 -12.68
N SER A 236 6.21 -8.87 -13.49
CA SER A 236 6.68 -9.64 -14.65
C SER A 236 7.89 -10.54 -14.34
N LYS A 237 7.68 -11.71 -13.71
CA LYS A 237 8.74 -12.69 -13.42
C LYS A 237 9.90 -12.15 -12.57
N SER A 238 9.65 -11.11 -11.78
CA SER A 238 10.68 -10.56 -10.89
C SER A 238 10.87 -11.43 -9.67
N THR A 239 12.07 -11.35 -9.09
CA THR A 239 12.39 -12.03 -7.84
C THR A 239 12.92 -11.03 -6.82
N ALA A 240 12.47 -11.15 -5.57
CA ALA A 240 13.06 -10.49 -4.42
C ALA A 240 13.56 -11.52 -3.41
N LYS A 241 14.64 -11.18 -2.70
CA LYS A 241 15.10 -11.96 -1.54
C LYS A 241 15.55 -11.07 -0.41
N ASN A 242 15.22 -11.47 0.82
CA ASN A 242 15.58 -10.76 2.05
C ASN A 242 14.98 -9.34 2.09
N THR A 243 13.65 -9.28 2.18
CA THR A 243 12.91 -8.01 2.24
C THR A 243 12.45 -7.73 3.67
N HIS A 244 12.79 -6.55 4.18
CA HIS A 244 12.31 -6.06 5.48
C HIS A 244 11.30 -4.93 5.25
N ILE A 245 10.08 -5.08 5.78
CA ILE A 245 8.98 -4.14 5.57
C ILE A 245 8.59 -3.51 6.91
N TYR A 246 8.93 -2.24 7.08
CA TYR A 246 8.65 -1.44 8.27
C TYR A 246 7.40 -0.58 8.10
N SER A 247 7.08 0.21 9.14
CA SER A 247 5.90 1.08 9.18
C SER A 247 5.77 1.96 7.94
N GLY A 248 4.59 1.91 7.30
CA GLY A 248 4.30 2.65 6.07
C GLY A 248 4.95 2.07 4.81
N GLY A 249 5.82 1.06 4.94
CA GLY A 249 6.38 0.32 3.82
C GLY A 249 5.40 -0.69 3.25
N THR A 250 5.43 -0.86 1.93
CA THR A 250 4.63 -1.88 1.23
C THR A 250 5.48 -2.66 0.23
N GLN A 251 5.41 -3.99 0.28
CA GLN A 251 5.85 -4.84 -0.82
C GLN A 251 4.62 -5.39 -1.55
N ILE A 252 4.60 -5.24 -2.88
CA ILE A 252 3.59 -5.78 -3.77
C ILE A 252 4.24 -6.88 -4.62
N VAL A 253 3.66 -8.08 -4.59
CA VAL A 253 4.12 -9.23 -5.38
C VAL A 253 3.04 -9.62 -6.39
N ASP A 254 3.30 -9.37 -7.67
CA ASP A 254 2.36 -9.69 -8.74
C ASP A 254 2.24 -11.19 -9.03
N ASN A 255 1.27 -11.56 -9.87
CA ASN A 255 0.92 -12.94 -10.20
C ASN A 255 1.97 -13.74 -10.99
N THR A 256 3.10 -13.13 -11.32
CA THR A 256 4.20 -13.80 -12.02
C THR A 256 5.51 -13.71 -11.24
N SER A 257 5.52 -13.00 -10.12
CA SER A 257 6.73 -12.68 -9.36
C SER A 257 6.82 -13.49 -8.06
N THR A 258 8.04 -13.54 -7.54
CA THR A 258 8.37 -14.28 -6.31
C THR A 258 9.13 -13.40 -5.35
N SER A 259 8.78 -13.46 -4.07
CA SER A 259 9.57 -12.89 -2.96
C SER A 259 9.90 -14.02 -1.98
N ASP A 260 11.14 -14.07 -1.50
CA ASP A 260 11.60 -15.09 -0.55
C ASP A 260 12.33 -14.45 0.63
N VAL A 261 12.11 -14.98 1.84
CA VAL A 261 12.61 -14.41 3.10
C VAL A 261 12.08 -12.98 3.27
N ILE A 262 10.89 -12.87 3.85
CA ILE A 262 10.22 -11.59 4.08
C ILE A 262 9.98 -11.42 5.57
N GLU A 263 10.40 -10.29 6.12
CA GLU A 263 10.04 -9.89 7.49
C GLU A 263 9.11 -8.69 7.43
N VAL A 264 7.90 -8.86 7.97
CA VAL A 264 6.89 -7.79 8.01
C VAL A 264 6.74 -7.34 9.45
N TYR A 265 7.10 -6.08 9.71
CA TYR A 265 7.04 -5.45 11.03
C TYR A 265 5.74 -4.64 11.23
N SER A 266 5.59 -4.04 12.41
CA SER A 266 4.42 -3.24 12.75
C SER A 266 4.14 -2.12 11.76
N GLY A 267 2.96 -2.13 11.16
CA GLY A 267 2.54 -1.16 10.14
C GLY A 267 3.15 -1.37 8.75
N GLY A 268 3.98 -2.40 8.55
CA GLY A 268 4.43 -2.85 7.24
C GLY A 268 3.36 -3.70 6.55
N VAL A 269 3.27 -3.59 5.22
CA VAL A 269 2.27 -4.29 4.39
C VAL A 269 2.95 -5.22 3.40
N LEU A 270 2.57 -6.49 3.44
CA LEU A 270 2.83 -7.45 2.37
C LEU A 270 1.52 -7.69 1.59
N ASP A 271 1.50 -7.33 0.31
CA ASP A 271 0.39 -7.52 -0.61
C ASP A 271 0.75 -8.54 -1.69
N VAL A 272 0.10 -9.70 -1.66
CA VAL A 272 0.37 -10.82 -2.58
C VAL A 272 -0.92 -11.17 -3.30
N SER A 273 -1.01 -10.76 -4.56
CA SER A 273 -2.20 -10.95 -5.38
C SER A 273 -1.88 -11.82 -6.60
N GLY A 274 -1.87 -13.13 -6.38
CA GLY A 274 -1.56 -14.17 -7.37
C GLY A 274 -0.09 -14.59 -7.41
N GLY A 275 0.80 -13.88 -6.71
CA GLY A 275 2.24 -14.14 -6.71
C GLY A 275 2.68 -15.22 -5.74
N THR A 276 4.00 -15.38 -5.59
CA THR A 276 4.60 -16.28 -4.60
C THR A 276 5.38 -15.51 -3.53
N ALA A 277 5.05 -15.68 -2.25
CA ALA A 277 5.82 -15.14 -1.12
C ALA A 277 6.13 -16.24 -0.09
N THR A 278 7.40 -16.63 0.05
CA THR A 278 7.82 -17.73 0.93
C THR A 278 8.70 -17.27 2.07
N ASN A 279 8.70 -18.04 3.17
CA ASN A 279 9.47 -17.70 4.38
C ASN A 279 9.09 -16.33 4.94
N VAL A 280 7.78 -16.07 5.00
CA VAL A 280 7.23 -14.85 5.59
C VAL A 280 7.25 -14.96 7.11
N THR A 281 7.84 -13.97 7.79
CA THR A 281 7.70 -13.78 9.23
C THR A 281 6.78 -12.61 9.47
N GLN A 282 5.56 -12.87 9.96
CA GLN A 282 4.55 -11.86 10.26
C GLN A 282 4.64 -11.46 11.73
N HIS A 283 5.34 -10.36 12.04
CA HIS A 283 5.45 -9.85 13.40
C HIS A 283 4.14 -9.21 13.91
N ASP A 284 4.14 -8.76 15.16
CA ASP A 284 3.05 -7.98 15.71
C ASP A 284 2.90 -6.62 15.03
N GLY A 285 1.66 -6.24 14.76
CA GLY A 285 1.35 -5.05 13.96
C GLY A 285 1.41 -5.24 12.45
N ALA A 286 1.96 -6.35 11.94
CA ALA A 286 2.12 -6.59 10.51
C ALA A 286 0.80 -6.81 9.77
N ILE A 287 0.75 -6.36 8.50
CA ILE A 287 -0.43 -6.42 7.64
C ILE A 287 -0.14 -7.36 6.47
N LEU A 288 -0.99 -8.38 6.32
CA LEU A 288 -0.99 -9.29 5.17
C LEU A 288 -2.26 -9.07 4.35
N LYS A 289 -2.11 -8.80 3.05
CA LYS A 289 -3.20 -8.73 2.08
C LYS A 289 -2.96 -9.80 1.02
N THR A 290 -3.95 -10.67 0.81
CA THR A 290 -3.79 -11.82 -0.08
C THR A 290 -5.12 -12.39 -0.52
N ASN A 291 -5.08 -13.32 -1.47
CA ASN A 291 -6.24 -14.11 -1.89
C ASN A 291 -5.87 -15.59 -2.03
N THR A 292 -6.86 -16.46 -2.27
CA THR A 292 -6.63 -17.89 -2.55
C THR A 292 -6.58 -18.22 -4.05
N ASN A 293 -6.50 -17.24 -4.95
CA ASN A 293 -6.54 -17.45 -6.40
C ASN A 293 -5.15 -17.32 -7.04
N GLY A 294 -4.49 -18.44 -7.33
CA GLY A 294 -3.15 -18.46 -7.95
C GLY A 294 -2.01 -18.06 -7.01
N THR A 295 -2.33 -17.54 -5.84
CA THR A 295 -1.38 -17.12 -4.81
C THR A 295 -0.74 -18.31 -4.09
N THR A 296 0.58 -18.21 -3.85
CA THR A 296 1.30 -19.07 -2.90
C THR A 296 1.94 -18.20 -1.82
N VAL A 297 1.56 -18.38 -0.55
CA VAL A 297 2.18 -17.70 0.59
C VAL A 297 2.53 -18.72 1.66
N SER A 298 3.70 -18.66 2.27
CA SER A 298 4.03 -19.52 3.41
C SER A 298 4.93 -18.84 4.41
N GLY A 299 4.75 -19.15 5.69
CA GLY A 299 5.48 -18.47 6.74
C GLY A 299 5.05 -18.83 8.15
N THR A 300 5.43 -17.97 9.09
CA THR A 300 5.06 -18.03 10.49
C THR A 300 4.44 -16.72 10.97
N ASN A 301 3.53 -16.83 11.92
CA ASN A 301 2.93 -15.73 12.65
C ASN A 301 2.85 -16.09 14.15
N SER A 302 2.25 -15.23 14.97
CA SER A 302 2.12 -15.45 16.42
C SER A 302 1.32 -16.71 16.81
N GLU A 303 0.55 -17.28 15.87
CA GLU A 303 -0.29 -18.47 16.03
C GLU A 303 0.34 -19.71 15.37
N GLY A 304 1.59 -19.61 14.90
CA GLY A 304 2.35 -20.72 14.32
C GLY A 304 2.55 -20.60 12.80
N ALA A 305 2.80 -21.73 12.15
CA ALA A 305 2.99 -21.78 10.70
C ALA A 305 1.66 -21.56 9.97
N PHE A 306 1.70 -20.85 8.84
CA PHE A 306 0.55 -20.63 7.98
C PHE A 306 0.92 -20.83 6.51
N SER A 307 -0.08 -21.09 5.67
CA SER A 307 0.12 -21.21 4.24
C SER A 307 -1.10 -20.82 3.43
N ILE A 308 -0.85 -20.44 2.19
CA ILE A 308 -1.80 -20.41 1.10
C ILE A 308 -1.13 -21.18 -0.03
N HIS A 309 -1.66 -22.34 -0.40
CA HIS A 309 -1.10 -23.15 -1.47
C HIS A 309 -2.20 -23.98 -2.11
N ASN A 310 -2.10 -24.20 -3.43
CA ASN A 310 -3.13 -24.91 -4.20
C ASN A 310 -4.56 -24.41 -3.91
N LYS A 311 -4.71 -23.09 -3.77
CA LYS A 311 -5.97 -22.39 -3.50
C LYS A 311 -6.60 -22.68 -2.13
N VAL A 312 -5.83 -23.19 -1.19
CA VAL A 312 -6.24 -23.42 0.19
C VAL A 312 -5.42 -22.53 1.11
N ALA A 313 -6.09 -21.66 1.86
CA ALA A 313 -5.49 -20.95 3.00
C ALA A 313 -5.59 -21.82 4.26
N ASP A 314 -4.54 -21.88 5.07
CA ASP A 314 -4.50 -22.57 6.36
C ASP A 314 -3.76 -21.72 7.40
N ASN A 315 -4.40 -21.53 8.56
CA ASN A 315 -3.87 -20.79 9.72
C ASN A 315 -3.44 -19.33 9.43
N VAL A 316 -4.09 -18.69 8.46
CA VAL A 316 -3.80 -17.28 8.10
C VAL A 316 -4.27 -16.34 9.22
N LEU A 317 -3.38 -15.45 9.66
CA LEU A 317 -3.66 -14.43 10.67
C LEU A 317 -3.88 -13.05 10.04
N LEU A 318 -5.06 -12.47 10.26
CA LEU A 318 -5.47 -11.18 9.70
C LEU A 318 -5.65 -10.17 10.84
N LYS A 319 -4.85 -9.09 10.82
CA LYS A 319 -4.85 -8.01 11.83
C LYS A 319 -4.49 -6.68 11.20
N ASN A 320 -4.85 -5.56 11.84
CA ASN A 320 -4.43 -4.19 11.50
C ASN A 320 -4.77 -3.74 10.06
N GLY A 321 -5.87 -4.23 9.48
CA GLY A 321 -6.23 -3.98 8.08
C GLY A 321 -5.77 -5.07 7.11
N GLY A 322 -5.25 -6.19 7.62
CA GLY A 322 -5.00 -7.39 6.84
C GLY A 322 -6.29 -7.93 6.23
N HIS A 323 -6.18 -8.49 5.02
CA HIS A 323 -7.32 -8.94 4.24
C HIS A 323 -7.03 -10.30 3.57
N LEU A 324 -8.02 -11.19 3.60
CA LEU A 324 -8.03 -12.43 2.83
C LEU A 324 -9.30 -12.52 1.98
N GLU A 325 -9.14 -12.56 0.66
CA GLU A 325 -10.21 -12.92 -0.27
C GLU A 325 -10.16 -14.44 -0.57
N VAL A 326 -11.23 -15.15 -0.21
CA VAL A 326 -11.34 -16.60 -0.40
C VAL A 326 -12.22 -16.90 -1.60
N SER A 327 -11.60 -17.38 -2.67
CA SER A 327 -12.26 -17.86 -3.89
C SER A 327 -12.46 -19.39 -3.91
N HIS A 328 -11.80 -20.13 -3.02
CA HIS A 328 -11.84 -21.59 -3.00
C HIS A 328 -11.98 -22.14 -1.58
N SER A 329 -10.89 -22.20 -0.79
CA SER A 329 -10.93 -22.75 0.55
C SER A 329 -10.04 -21.98 1.53
N ALA A 330 -10.51 -21.83 2.76
CA ALA A 330 -9.74 -21.35 3.89
C ALA A 330 -10.06 -22.17 5.15
N ASN A 331 -9.03 -22.55 5.89
CA ASN A 331 -9.14 -23.33 7.11
C ASN A 331 -8.45 -22.58 8.26
N LYS A 332 -9.05 -22.59 9.44
CA LYS A 332 -8.43 -22.08 10.68
C LYS A 332 -7.93 -20.63 10.56
N THR A 333 -8.60 -19.81 9.75
CA THR A 333 -8.25 -18.39 9.62
C THR A 333 -8.58 -17.69 10.93
N ILE A 334 -7.69 -16.81 11.39
CA ILE A 334 -7.85 -16.04 12.62
C ILE A 334 -7.93 -14.56 12.22
N ILE A 335 -9.07 -13.94 12.55
CA ILE A 335 -9.36 -12.55 12.21
C ILE A 335 -9.40 -11.75 13.50
N LYS A 336 -8.45 -10.82 13.67
CA LYS A 336 -8.35 -9.92 14.84
C LYS A 336 -8.72 -8.48 14.42
N ASP A 337 -8.47 -7.52 15.31
CA ASP A 337 -8.83 -6.10 15.13
C ASP A 337 -8.48 -5.57 13.72
N LYS A 338 -9.49 -5.02 13.05
CA LYS A 338 -9.45 -4.49 11.66
C LYS A 338 -9.05 -5.50 10.59
N GLY A 339 -8.83 -6.76 10.94
CA GLY A 339 -8.66 -7.84 9.99
C GLY A 339 -9.99 -8.14 9.31
N THR A 340 -9.94 -8.51 8.03
CA THR A 340 -11.13 -8.81 7.24
C THR A 340 -10.95 -10.07 6.39
N MET A 341 -12.01 -10.85 6.26
CA MET A 341 -12.05 -12.00 5.37
C MET A 341 -13.32 -11.96 4.53
N SER A 342 -13.19 -12.11 3.22
CA SER A 342 -14.33 -12.19 2.29
C SER A 342 -14.40 -13.59 1.68
N VAL A 343 -15.47 -14.33 1.97
CA VAL A 343 -15.73 -15.65 1.41
C VAL A 343 -16.65 -15.50 0.20
N LEU A 344 -16.09 -15.65 -1.00
CA LEU A 344 -16.82 -15.46 -2.24
C LEU A 344 -17.81 -16.61 -2.51
N THR A 345 -18.72 -16.40 -3.46
CA THR A 345 -19.67 -17.42 -3.91
C THR A 345 -18.92 -18.69 -4.34
N ASN A 346 -19.46 -19.86 -3.97
CA ASN A 346 -18.86 -21.19 -4.16
C ASN A 346 -17.55 -21.46 -3.40
N ALA A 347 -17.04 -20.49 -2.63
CA ALA A 347 -15.91 -20.72 -1.74
C ALA A 347 -16.35 -21.29 -0.38
N LYS A 348 -15.40 -21.87 0.34
CA LYS A 348 -15.58 -22.42 1.68
C LYS A 348 -14.58 -21.81 2.68
N ALA A 349 -15.06 -21.47 3.86
CA ALA A 349 -14.24 -21.18 5.02
C ALA A 349 -14.62 -22.13 6.15
N ASP A 350 -13.65 -22.83 6.75
CA ASP A 350 -13.87 -23.76 7.85
C ASP A 350 -13.06 -23.37 9.08
N ALA A 351 -13.67 -23.56 10.26
CA ALA A 351 -13.03 -23.32 11.56
C ALA A 351 -12.42 -21.92 11.71
N THR A 352 -13.07 -20.90 11.13
CA THR A 352 -12.62 -19.51 11.24
C THR A 352 -12.87 -18.98 12.66
N ARG A 353 -11.88 -18.33 13.26
CA ARG A 353 -11.99 -17.65 14.55
C ARG A 353 -11.98 -16.14 14.35
N ILE A 354 -13.06 -15.47 14.77
CA ILE A 354 -13.22 -14.02 14.65
C ILE A 354 -13.15 -13.40 16.05
N ASP A 355 -11.99 -12.85 16.38
CA ASP A 355 -11.73 -12.15 17.64
C ASP A 355 -12.19 -10.67 17.57
N ASN A 356 -12.02 -9.93 18.66
CA ASN A 356 -12.43 -8.53 18.80
C ASN A 356 -12.00 -7.64 17.63
N GLY A 357 -12.98 -6.97 17.00
CA GLY A 357 -12.76 -6.05 15.88
C GLY A 357 -12.50 -6.71 14.52
N GLY A 358 -12.47 -8.05 14.45
CA GLY A 358 -12.37 -8.80 13.20
C GLY A 358 -13.72 -8.91 12.49
N VAL A 359 -13.69 -8.96 11.16
CA VAL A 359 -14.91 -9.07 10.33
C VAL A 359 -14.77 -10.19 9.29
N MET A 360 -15.81 -11.01 9.17
CA MET A 360 -15.96 -12.00 8.11
C MET A 360 -17.23 -11.72 7.31
N ASP A 361 -17.09 -11.52 5.99
CA ASP A 361 -18.20 -11.38 5.05
C ASP A 361 -18.37 -12.67 4.25
N VAL A 362 -19.57 -13.24 4.27
CA VAL A 362 -19.86 -14.57 3.71
C VAL A 362 -20.88 -14.48 2.59
N ALA A 363 -20.45 -14.70 1.35
CA ALA A 363 -21.31 -14.96 0.19
C ALA A 363 -21.21 -16.42 -0.31
N GLY A 364 -20.23 -17.17 0.17
CA GLY A 364 -20.08 -18.62 -0.01
C GLY A 364 -20.54 -19.40 1.22
N ASN A 365 -19.75 -20.39 1.64
CA ASN A 365 -20.06 -21.24 2.79
C ASN A 365 -19.06 -21.02 3.93
N ALA A 366 -19.54 -20.79 5.14
CA ALA A 366 -18.75 -20.74 6.36
C ALA A 366 -19.17 -21.87 7.32
N THR A 367 -18.25 -22.72 7.75
CA THR A 367 -18.52 -23.83 8.68
C THR A 367 -17.71 -23.69 9.95
N ASN A 368 -18.30 -24.09 11.08
CA ASN A 368 -17.63 -24.16 12.38
C ASN A 368 -16.98 -22.83 12.81
N THR A 369 -17.61 -21.70 12.46
CA THR A 369 -17.09 -20.38 12.80
C THR A 369 -17.24 -20.12 14.30
N ILE A 370 -16.20 -19.58 14.94
CA ILE A 370 -16.21 -19.15 16.34
C ILE A 370 -16.07 -17.63 16.39
N ILE A 371 -17.02 -16.94 17.01
CA ILE A 371 -17.03 -15.48 17.15
C ILE A 371 -16.75 -15.11 18.60
N ASN A 372 -15.54 -14.61 18.87
CA ASN A 372 -15.03 -14.20 20.19
C ASN A 372 -14.87 -12.67 20.27
N GLY A 373 -15.86 -11.91 19.81
CA GLY A 373 -15.84 -10.44 19.84
C GLY A 373 -15.79 -9.77 18.47
N GLY A 374 -15.70 -10.55 17.39
CA GLY A 374 -15.79 -10.03 16.02
C GLY A 374 -17.22 -9.98 15.49
N THR A 375 -17.34 -9.83 14.17
CA THR A 375 -18.63 -9.88 13.46
C THR A 375 -18.57 -10.82 12.28
N GLN A 376 -19.59 -11.66 12.13
CA GLN A 376 -19.84 -12.42 10.91
C GLN A 376 -21.07 -11.85 10.20
N ASN A 377 -20.91 -11.46 8.94
CA ASN A 377 -22.00 -11.04 8.07
C ASN A 377 -22.27 -12.13 7.03
N ILE A 378 -23.48 -12.68 7.06
CA ILE A 378 -23.95 -13.66 6.08
C ILE A 378 -24.74 -12.89 5.04
N ASN A 379 -24.11 -12.64 3.90
CA ASN A 379 -24.65 -11.86 2.80
C ASN A 379 -25.52 -12.74 1.88
N ASN A 380 -26.09 -12.16 0.82
CA ASN A 380 -26.92 -12.88 -0.14
C ASN A 380 -26.22 -14.15 -0.68
N TYR A 381 -26.93 -15.28 -0.69
CA TYR A 381 -26.44 -16.63 -1.01
C TYR A 381 -25.42 -17.22 -0.03
N GLY A 382 -24.97 -16.45 0.97
CA GLY A 382 -24.08 -16.92 2.01
C GLY A 382 -24.78 -17.93 2.92
N ILE A 383 -24.05 -18.97 3.31
CA ILE A 383 -24.51 -19.98 4.26
C ILE A 383 -23.49 -20.10 5.38
N ALA A 384 -23.90 -19.96 6.64
CA ALA A 384 -23.09 -20.28 7.80
C ALA A 384 -23.68 -21.47 8.57
N THR A 385 -22.89 -22.51 8.83
CA THR A 385 -23.34 -23.72 9.54
C THR A 385 -22.49 -23.95 10.78
N GLY A 386 -23.13 -24.23 11.93
CA GLY A 386 -22.44 -24.56 13.18
C GLY A 386 -21.65 -23.37 13.74
N THR A 387 -22.19 -22.16 13.63
CA THR A 387 -21.53 -20.97 14.20
C THR A 387 -21.72 -20.93 15.72
N ASN A 388 -20.65 -20.71 16.47
CA ASN A 388 -20.70 -20.45 17.90
C ASN A 388 -20.36 -18.98 18.18
N ILE A 389 -21.34 -18.24 18.70
CA ILE A 389 -21.18 -16.83 19.08
C ILE A 389 -20.94 -16.77 20.58
N ASN A 390 -19.70 -16.44 20.97
CA ASN A 390 -19.30 -16.27 22.36
C ASN A 390 -19.35 -14.81 22.82
N SER A 391 -19.24 -13.86 21.89
CA SER A 391 -19.42 -12.42 22.16
C SER A 391 -19.71 -11.66 20.85
N VAL A 392 -20.49 -10.57 20.96
CA VAL A 392 -20.85 -9.64 19.87
C VAL A 392 -21.92 -10.21 18.93
N THR A 393 -21.70 -10.39 17.63
CA THR A 393 -22.82 -10.46 16.67
C THR A 393 -22.56 -11.31 15.43
N GLN A 394 -23.57 -12.09 15.04
CA GLN A 394 -23.75 -12.63 13.69
C GLN A 394 -24.94 -11.92 13.02
N ASN A 395 -24.72 -11.34 11.85
CA ASN A 395 -25.75 -10.69 11.05
C ASN A 395 -26.12 -11.59 9.87
N ILE A 396 -27.40 -11.94 9.75
CA ILE A 396 -27.97 -12.66 8.61
C ILE A 396 -28.73 -11.63 7.78
N LYS A 397 -28.11 -11.21 6.68
CA LYS A 397 -28.67 -10.19 5.79
C LYS A 397 -29.66 -10.82 4.81
N SER A 398 -30.31 -9.98 4.01
CA SER A 398 -31.21 -10.41 2.93
C SER A 398 -30.59 -11.51 2.05
N GLY A 399 -31.28 -12.66 1.96
CA GLY A 399 -30.85 -13.83 1.18
C GLY A 399 -29.73 -14.66 1.82
N GLY A 400 -29.23 -14.28 2.99
CA GLY A 400 -28.27 -15.05 3.78
C GLY A 400 -28.97 -16.11 4.63
N LYS A 401 -28.24 -17.20 4.92
CA LYS A 401 -28.75 -18.31 5.75
C LYS A 401 -27.77 -18.70 6.85
N ALA A 402 -28.25 -18.76 8.08
CA ALA A 402 -27.55 -19.42 9.18
C ALA A 402 -28.24 -20.74 9.55
N ASP A 403 -27.44 -21.76 9.86
CA ASP A 403 -27.88 -23.08 10.27
C ASP A 403 -27.13 -23.47 11.56
N THR A 404 -27.87 -23.94 12.57
CA THR A 404 -27.34 -24.46 13.85
C THR A 404 -26.40 -23.48 14.56
N THR A 405 -26.84 -22.24 14.74
CA THR A 405 -26.08 -21.23 15.49
C THR A 405 -26.30 -21.40 17.00
N ILE A 406 -25.21 -21.36 17.77
CA ILE A 406 -25.24 -21.29 19.25
C ILE A 406 -24.98 -19.85 19.66
N ILE A 407 -25.89 -19.28 20.47
CA ILE A 407 -25.85 -17.89 20.90
C ILE A 407 -25.62 -17.86 22.41
N SER A 408 -24.36 -17.69 22.81
CA SER A 408 -23.94 -17.70 24.21
C SER A 408 -24.26 -16.37 24.93
N SER A 409 -23.99 -16.33 26.23
CA SER A 409 -24.21 -15.13 27.05
C SER A 409 -23.54 -13.87 26.46
N GLY A 410 -24.27 -12.76 26.40
CA GLY A 410 -23.79 -11.49 25.85
C GLY A 410 -23.71 -11.42 24.33
N SER A 411 -24.08 -12.50 23.62
CA SER A 411 -24.02 -12.59 22.17
C SER A 411 -25.37 -12.31 21.49
N ARG A 412 -25.32 -11.91 20.22
CA ARG A 412 -26.50 -11.60 19.41
C ARG A 412 -26.47 -12.32 18.06
N GLN A 413 -27.58 -12.92 17.68
CA GLN A 413 -27.85 -13.26 16.28
C GLN A 413 -28.93 -12.31 15.77
N VAL A 414 -28.66 -11.65 14.65
CA VAL A 414 -29.58 -10.68 14.03
C VAL A 414 -30.04 -11.23 12.69
N VAL A 415 -31.35 -11.40 12.53
CA VAL A 415 -31.99 -11.81 11.27
C VAL A 415 -32.66 -10.59 10.66
N GLU A 416 -32.08 -10.09 9.56
CA GLU A 416 -32.66 -8.98 8.80
C GLU A 416 -33.79 -9.46 7.87
N LYS A 417 -34.44 -8.50 7.22
CA LYS A 417 -35.45 -8.78 6.21
C LYS A 417 -34.93 -9.75 5.15
N ASP A 418 -35.72 -10.79 4.86
CA ASP A 418 -35.43 -11.85 3.89
C ASP A 418 -34.17 -12.69 4.24
N GLY A 419 -33.63 -12.54 5.46
CA GLY A 419 -32.62 -13.44 6.03
C GLY A 419 -33.26 -14.65 6.70
N THR A 420 -32.56 -15.78 6.76
CA THR A 420 -33.07 -17.03 7.33
C THR A 420 -32.13 -17.61 8.39
N ALA A 421 -32.64 -17.87 9.59
CA ALA A 421 -31.96 -18.66 10.63
C ALA A 421 -32.69 -19.99 10.84
N ILE A 422 -31.95 -21.09 10.92
CA ILE A 422 -32.51 -22.42 11.22
C ILE A 422 -31.75 -23.04 12.39
N GLY A 423 -32.47 -23.56 13.37
CA GLY A 423 -31.87 -24.30 14.49
C GLY A 423 -31.07 -23.42 15.45
N SER A 424 -31.45 -22.15 15.62
CA SER A 424 -30.76 -21.25 16.55
C SER A 424 -30.99 -21.69 18.00
N ASN A 425 -29.91 -21.98 18.72
CA ASN A 425 -29.93 -22.31 20.14
C ASN A 425 -29.52 -21.08 20.95
N ILE A 426 -30.46 -20.50 21.69
CA ILE A 426 -30.26 -19.29 22.48
C ILE A 426 -30.04 -19.71 23.94
N SER A 427 -28.82 -19.58 24.43
CA SER A 427 -28.47 -19.90 25.82
C SER A 427 -28.76 -18.72 26.76
N ALA A 428 -28.67 -18.98 28.07
CA ALA A 428 -28.85 -17.95 29.08
C ALA A 428 -27.95 -16.72 28.86
N GLY A 429 -28.57 -15.56 28.74
CA GLY A 429 -27.94 -14.26 28.44
C GLY A 429 -27.65 -14.01 26.96
N GLY A 430 -27.89 -14.97 26.07
CA GLY A 430 -27.82 -14.79 24.61
C GLY A 430 -29.11 -14.17 24.06
N SER A 431 -29.02 -13.55 22.88
CA SER A 431 -30.17 -12.89 22.24
C SER A 431 -30.32 -13.24 20.75
N LEU A 432 -31.53 -13.63 20.37
CA LEU A 432 -31.97 -13.68 18.98
C LEU A 432 -32.83 -12.46 18.68
N ILE A 433 -32.45 -11.69 17.66
CA ILE A 433 -33.17 -10.51 17.18
C ILE A 433 -33.66 -10.81 15.77
N VAL A 434 -34.97 -10.77 15.55
CA VAL A 434 -35.60 -11.00 14.24
C VAL A 434 -36.36 -9.74 13.83
N TYR A 435 -35.86 -9.07 12.79
CA TYR A 435 -36.53 -7.89 12.23
C TYR A 435 -37.72 -8.28 11.36
N THR A 436 -38.54 -7.28 11.01
CA THR A 436 -39.69 -7.47 10.11
C THR A 436 -39.24 -8.10 8.79
N GLY A 437 -39.88 -9.21 8.40
CA GLY A 437 -39.53 -9.97 7.20
C GLY A 437 -38.40 -10.99 7.37
N GLY A 438 -37.82 -11.13 8.56
CA GLY A 438 -36.84 -12.18 8.86
C GLY A 438 -37.50 -13.52 9.22
N ILE A 439 -36.82 -14.63 8.91
CA ILE A 439 -37.29 -15.99 9.16
C ILE A 439 -36.38 -16.69 10.18
N ALA A 440 -36.95 -17.28 11.23
CA ALA A 440 -36.21 -18.06 12.22
C ALA A 440 -36.98 -19.35 12.60
N HIS A 441 -36.56 -20.50 12.10
CA HIS A 441 -37.24 -21.79 12.35
C HIS A 441 -36.40 -22.71 13.22
N GLY A 442 -37.08 -23.58 13.98
CA GLY A 442 -36.41 -24.49 14.92
C GLY A 442 -35.63 -23.76 16.02
N VAL A 443 -36.11 -22.59 16.46
CA VAL A 443 -35.48 -21.84 17.55
C VAL A 443 -35.60 -22.65 18.85
N ASN A 444 -34.49 -22.81 19.57
CA ASN A 444 -34.47 -23.38 20.91
C ASN A 444 -34.12 -22.26 21.91
N GLN A 445 -35.14 -21.78 22.63
CA GLN A 445 -35.05 -20.68 23.57
C GLN A 445 -34.87 -21.23 25.00
N GLU A 446 -33.62 -21.28 25.49
CA GLU A 446 -33.34 -21.76 26.86
C GLU A 446 -33.80 -20.75 27.92
N THR A 447 -33.96 -21.20 29.16
CA THR A 447 -34.30 -20.28 30.27
C THR A 447 -33.18 -19.24 30.44
N GLY A 448 -33.58 -17.98 30.60
CA GLY A 448 -32.69 -16.84 30.66
C GLY A 448 -32.20 -16.34 29.30
N SER A 449 -32.72 -16.80 28.18
CA SER A 449 -32.41 -16.23 26.86
C SER A 449 -33.31 -15.05 26.50
N ALA A 450 -32.93 -14.27 25.49
CA ALA A 450 -33.74 -13.15 25.00
C ALA A 450 -34.17 -13.35 23.54
N LEU A 451 -35.48 -13.31 23.28
CA LEU A 451 -36.04 -13.18 21.93
C LEU A 451 -36.53 -11.75 21.72
N VAL A 452 -36.04 -11.07 20.69
CA VAL A 452 -36.49 -9.73 20.27
C VAL A 452 -37.13 -9.84 18.89
N ALA A 453 -38.42 -9.58 18.79
CA ALA A 453 -39.18 -9.79 17.56
C ALA A 453 -40.39 -8.84 17.45
N ASN A 454 -41.07 -8.92 16.30
CA ASN A 454 -42.34 -8.23 16.07
C ASN A 454 -43.29 -9.10 15.25
N THR A 455 -44.59 -8.80 15.29
CA THR A 455 -45.62 -9.49 14.50
C THR A 455 -45.80 -8.92 13.08
N GLY A 456 -44.88 -8.08 12.62
CA GLY A 456 -44.96 -7.43 11.31
C GLY A 456 -44.92 -8.39 10.13
N ALA A 457 -45.32 -7.88 8.97
CA ALA A 457 -45.45 -8.68 7.76
C ALA A 457 -44.15 -9.41 7.39
N GLY A 458 -44.26 -10.73 7.18
CA GLY A 458 -43.15 -11.58 6.77
C GLY A 458 -42.21 -12.01 7.91
N THR A 459 -42.41 -11.55 9.15
CA THR A 459 -41.76 -12.19 10.30
C THR A 459 -42.36 -13.56 10.49
N ASP A 460 -41.51 -14.58 10.44
CA ASP A 460 -41.90 -15.98 10.57
C ASP A 460 -40.94 -16.71 11.52
N ILE A 461 -41.39 -16.95 12.75
CA ILE A 461 -40.59 -17.53 13.82
C ILE A 461 -41.31 -18.75 14.36
N GLU A 462 -40.57 -19.84 14.51
CA GLU A 462 -41.08 -21.11 15.02
C GLU A 462 -40.02 -21.78 15.89
N GLY A 463 -40.42 -22.28 17.06
CA GLY A 463 -39.47 -22.91 17.96
C GLY A 463 -40.09 -23.44 19.25
N TYR A 464 -39.21 -23.79 20.19
CA TYR A 464 -39.55 -24.25 21.52
C TYR A 464 -38.91 -23.34 22.56
N ASN A 465 -39.67 -23.02 23.60
CA ASN A 465 -39.18 -22.38 24.81
C ASN A 465 -39.41 -23.30 26.03
N LYS A 466 -39.10 -22.81 27.23
CA LYS A 466 -39.24 -23.59 28.48
C LYS A 466 -40.65 -24.08 28.79
N LEU A 467 -41.69 -23.52 28.15
CA LEU A 467 -43.09 -23.85 28.42
C LEU A 467 -43.69 -24.72 27.32
N SER A 468 -43.49 -24.38 26.05
CA SER A 468 -44.11 -25.07 24.92
C SER A 468 -43.43 -24.73 23.59
N HIS A 469 -43.97 -25.33 22.53
CA HIS A 469 -43.83 -24.80 21.18
C HIS A 469 -44.43 -23.39 21.09
N PHE A 470 -43.79 -22.48 20.35
CA PHE A 470 -44.25 -21.10 20.13
C PHE A 470 -44.08 -20.70 18.66
N THR A 471 -44.89 -19.73 18.23
CA THR A 471 -44.85 -19.20 16.87
C THR A 471 -45.03 -17.69 16.84
N ILE A 472 -44.46 -17.04 15.84
CA ILE A 472 -44.80 -15.70 15.39
C ILE A 472 -44.91 -15.79 13.88
N THR A 473 -46.13 -15.93 13.36
CA THR A 473 -46.36 -16.17 11.93
C THR A 473 -47.70 -15.59 11.49
N GLY A 474 -47.78 -15.13 10.24
CA GLY A 474 -49.04 -14.60 9.68
C GLY A 474 -49.64 -13.40 10.43
N GLY A 475 -48.83 -12.64 11.18
CA GLY A 475 -49.32 -11.55 12.03
C GLY A 475 -49.91 -11.99 13.36
N GLU A 476 -49.65 -13.21 13.83
CA GLU A 476 -50.03 -13.67 15.16
C GLU A 476 -48.82 -14.25 15.90
N ALA A 477 -48.57 -13.78 17.12
CA ALA A 477 -47.65 -14.40 18.06
C ALA A 477 -48.42 -15.34 19.01
N ASN A 478 -47.90 -16.52 19.32
CA ASN A 478 -48.55 -17.48 20.22
C ASN A 478 -47.53 -18.21 21.09
N TYR A 479 -47.80 -18.30 22.40
CA TYR A 479 -46.94 -18.94 23.41
C TYR A 479 -45.52 -18.35 23.53
N VAL A 480 -45.34 -17.09 23.15
CA VAL A 480 -44.04 -16.42 23.25
C VAL A 480 -43.68 -16.19 24.71
N VAL A 481 -42.43 -16.48 25.07
CA VAL A 481 -41.85 -16.18 26.38
C VAL A 481 -40.84 -15.06 26.23
N LEU A 482 -41.04 -13.99 27.00
CA LEU A 482 -40.17 -12.82 27.03
C LEU A 482 -39.52 -12.75 28.40
N GLU A 483 -38.20 -12.92 28.44
CA GLU A 483 -37.40 -12.87 29.65
C GLU A 483 -36.09 -12.11 29.38
N ASN A 484 -35.45 -11.63 30.45
CA ASN A 484 -34.21 -10.84 30.40
C ASN A 484 -34.31 -9.58 29.55
N THR A 485 -33.77 -9.56 28.33
CA THR A 485 -33.89 -8.42 27.42
C THR A 485 -34.78 -8.75 26.23
N GLY A 486 -35.58 -9.81 26.34
CA GLY A 486 -36.52 -10.21 25.31
C GLY A 486 -37.65 -9.19 25.16
N GLU A 487 -38.00 -8.89 23.93
CA GLU A 487 -39.03 -7.91 23.59
C GLU A 487 -39.90 -8.41 22.43
N LEU A 488 -41.22 -8.30 22.56
CA LEU A 488 -42.14 -8.50 21.46
C LEU A 488 -42.90 -7.21 21.20
N THR A 489 -42.85 -6.71 19.98
CA THR A 489 -43.73 -5.64 19.51
C THR A 489 -44.87 -6.22 18.69
N VAL A 490 -46.10 -6.09 19.21
CA VAL A 490 -47.33 -6.41 18.49
C VAL A 490 -47.74 -5.16 17.69
N VAL A 491 -47.58 -5.22 16.37
CA VAL A 491 -47.83 -4.07 15.48
C VAL A 491 -49.31 -3.93 15.11
N ALA A 492 -49.69 -2.81 14.50
CA ALA A 492 -51.08 -2.54 14.12
C ALA A 492 -51.71 -3.69 13.32
N LYS A 493 -52.96 -4.05 13.67
CA LYS A 493 -53.78 -5.10 13.02
C LYS A 493 -53.25 -6.53 13.18
N THR A 494 -52.37 -6.76 14.14
CA THR A 494 -51.81 -8.08 14.46
C THR A 494 -52.12 -8.45 15.91
N SER A 495 -51.90 -9.71 16.27
CA SER A 495 -52.28 -10.25 17.57
C SER A 495 -51.13 -10.97 18.29
N ALA A 496 -51.20 -11.03 19.62
CA ALA A 496 -50.38 -11.91 20.43
C ALA A 496 -51.23 -12.67 21.46
N LYS A 497 -51.10 -13.99 21.52
CA LYS A 497 -51.85 -14.87 22.41
C LYS A 497 -50.91 -15.64 23.34
N ASN A 498 -51.37 -15.93 24.56
CA ASN A 498 -50.67 -16.80 25.51
C ASN A 498 -49.23 -16.35 25.78
N THR A 499 -48.97 -15.03 25.76
CA THR A 499 -47.62 -14.50 25.95
C THR A 499 -47.28 -14.49 27.44
N THR A 500 -46.10 -15.00 27.80
CA THR A 500 -45.57 -14.90 29.17
C THR A 500 -44.47 -13.86 29.21
N VAL A 501 -44.62 -12.86 30.07
CA VAL A 501 -43.66 -11.77 30.26
C VAL A 501 -43.06 -11.90 31.64
N ASP A 502 -41.83 -12.43 31.69
CA ASP A 502 -41.03 -12.64 32.89
C ASP A 502 -40.12 -11.43 33.18
N ALA A 503 -39.32 -11.52 34.25
CA ALA A 503 -38.41 -10.47 34.68
C ALA A 503 -37.52 -9.95 33.52
N GLY A 504 -37.56 -8.64 33.30
CA GLY A 504 -36.83 -7.94 32.25
C GLY A 504 -37.47 -8.01 30.85
N GLY A 505 -38.34 -9.00 30.60
CA GLY A 505 -39.07 -9.12 29.35
C GLY A 505 -40.04 -7.96 29.13
N LYS A 506 -40.26 -7.58 27.87
CA LYS A 506 -41.15 -6.48 27.48
C LYS A 506 -42.11 -6.86 26.36
N LEU A 507 -43.41 -6.74 26.58
CA LEU A 507 -44.43 -6.81 25.55
C LEU A 507 -44.93 -5.39 25.24
N ILE A 508 -44.85 -4.99 23.97
CA ILE A 508 -45.37 -3.70 23.48
C ILE A 508 -46.56 -3.98 22.56
N VAL A 509 -47.72 -3.40 22.88
CA VAL A 509 -48.95 -3.51 22.09
C VAL A 509 -49.22 -2.14 21.47
N GLN A 510 -49.06 -2.04 20.15
CA GLN A 510 -49.27 -0.78 19.42
C GLN A 510 -50.76 -0.48 19.21
N LYS A 511 -51.06 0.72 18.72
CA LYS A 511 -52.39 1.10 18.26
C LYS A 511 -52.93 0.09 17.24
N GLU A 512 -54.21 -0.28 17.37
CA GLU A 512 -54.90 -1.30 16.54
C GLU A 512 -54.32 -2.72 16.68
N ALA A 513 -53.41 -2.96 17.63
CA ALA A 513 -52.90 -4.29 17.96
C ALA A 513 -53.66 -4.86 19.16
N LYS A 514 -53.67 -6.19 19.26
CA LYS A 514 -54.35 -6.88 20.36
C LYS A 514 -53.44 -7.92 21.01
N THR A 515 -53.47 -8.02 22.32
CA THR A 515 -52.99 -9.21 23.03
C THR A 515 -54.10 -9.85 23.85
N ASP A 516 -54.08 -11.18 23.95
CA ASP A 516 -55.03 -11.98 24.72
C ASP A 516 -54.26 -13.01 25.57
N THR A 517 -54.76 -13.28 26.78
CA THR A 517 -54.17 -14.30 27.69
C THR A 517 -52.70 -14.02 28.01
N THR A 518 -52.35 -12.75 28.22
CA THR A 518 -51.00 -12.36 28.63
C THR A 518 -50.79 -12.63 30.12
N ARG A 519 -49.75 -13.40 30.41
CA ARG A 519 -49.27 -13.64 31.78
C ARG A 519 -48.11 -12.71 32.09
N LEU A 520 -48.39 -11.66 32.87
CA LEU A 520 -47.39 -10.73 33.38
C LEU A 520 -46.87 -11.21 34.74
N ASN A 521 -45.63 -11.68 34.79
CA ASN A 521 -44.97 -12.08 36.04
C ASN A 521 -44.13 -10.92 36.61
N ASN A 522 -43.64 -11.08 37.85
CA ASN A 522 -42.89 -10.03 38.55
C ASN A 522 -41.66 -9.57 37.76
N GLY A 523 -41.54 -8.25 37.54
CA GLY A 523 -40.44 -7.64 36.80
C GLY A 523 -40.60 -7.64 35.27
N GLY A 524 -41.66 -8.25 34.73
CA GLY A 524 -42.03 -8.09 33.32
C GLY A 524 -42.73 -6.76 33.05
N ILE A 525 -42.67 -6.27 31.82
CA ILE A 525 -43.28 -5.01 31.40
C ILE A 525 -44.28 -5.27 30.26
N LEU A 526 -45.52 -4.81 30.46
CA LEU A 526 -46.52 -4.70 29.40
C LEU A 526 -46.77 -3.22 29.13
N GLU A 527 -46.46 -2.78 27.92
CA GLU A 527 -46.73 -1.42 27.43
C GLU A 527 -47.85 -1.47 26.40
N VAL A 528 -48.97 -0.78 26.67
CA VAL A 528 -50.11 -0.68 25.75
C VAL A 528 -50.23 0.77 25.29
N GLN A 529 -50.07 0.99 23.99
CA GLN A 529 -50.16 2.32 23.38
C GLN A 529 -51.62 2.71 23.15
N ASP A 530 -51.90 4.01 23.00
CA ASP A 530 -53.26 4.51 22.79
C ASP A 530 -53.94 3.85 21.57
N GLY A 531 -55.09 3.21 21.82
CA GLY A 531 -55.81 2.41 20.84
C GLY A 531 -55.33 0.97 20.65
N GLY A 532 -54.41 0.46 21.47
CA GLY A 532 -54.10 -0.97 21.60
C GLY A 532 -54.98 -1.66 22.65
N GLU A 533 -55.17 -2.98 22.51
CA GLU A 533 -56.00 -3.80 23.40
C GLU A 533 -55.15 -4.89 24.10
N ALA A 534 -55.31 -5.07 25.41
CA ALA A 534 -54.55 -6.06 26.19
C ALA A 534 -55.35 -6.75 27.30
#